data_AF-A0A0L0CXK5-F1
#
_entry.id   AF-A0A0L0CXK5-F1
#
_cell.length_a   1.000
_cell.length_b   1.000
_cell.length_c   1.000
_cell.angle_alpha   90.00
_cell.angle_beta   90.00
_cell.angle_gamma   90.00
#
_symmetry.space_group_name_H-M   'P 1'
#
loop_
_entity.id
_entity.type
_entity.pdbx_description
1 polymer ?
#
loop_
_entity_poly.entity_id
_entity_poly.type
_entity_poly.pdbx_seq_one_letter_code
_entity_poly.pdbx_strand_id
1 'polypeptide(L)'
;MGDMEKQYMIHIKEFIQTFCFAKNVEIIMDESNLKTNVKTHKENNCKVINIYSCYAIWLCMNEIYPSWFDISIHPAQFETEIDAYECLLKYLNEYHEKKYEKITKQILDKLSALTINEFIDIYSLVILAALVSDDKQKHINNILS
;
A
#
# COMPACT_ATOMS: atom_id res chain seq x y z
N MET A 1 -14.58 -19.18 2.16
CA MET A 1 -14.20 -17.74 2.13
C MET A 1 -12.70 -17.73 2.31
N GLY A 2 -11.93 -17.36 1.29
CA GLY A 2 -10.47 -17.47 1.34
C GLY A 2 -9.77 -17.57 -0.01
N ASP A 3 -10.38 -18.21 -1.01
CA ASP A 3 -9.69 -18.41 -2.30
C ASP A 3 -9.75 -17.19 -3.20
N MET A 4 -10.90 -16.49 -3.27
CA MET A 4 -11.02 -15.28 -4.10
C MET A 4 -10.22 -14.11 -3.54
N GLU A 5 -10.25 -13.89 -2.23
CA GLU A 5 -9.47 -12.83 -1.59
C GLU A 5 -7.97 -13.03 -1.83
N LYS A 6 -7.49 -14.28 -1.76
CA LYS A 6 -6.11 -14.63 -2.09
C LYS A 6 -5.77 -14.43 -3.56
N GLN A 7 -6.68 -14.76 -4.47
CA GLN A 7 -6.49 -14.48 -5.90
C GLN A 7 -6.37 -12.97 -6.18
N TYR A 8 -7.19 -12.14 -5.53
CA TYR A 8 -7.04 -10.69 -5.64
C TYR A 8 -5.69 -10.20 -5.12
N MET A 9 -5.22 -10.72 -3.98
CA MET A 9 -3.89 -10.36 -3.47
C MET A 9 -2.75 -10.81 -4.39
N ILE A 10 -2.89 -11.95 -5.07
CA ILE A 10 -1.93 -12.38 -6.10
C ILE A 10 -1.86 -11.34 -7.23
N HIS A 11 -3.01 -10.90 -7.75
CA HIS A 11 -3.03 -9.87 -8.80
C HIS A 11 -2.50 -8.51 -8.31
N ILE A 12 -2.77 -8.14 -7.07
CA ILE A 12 -2.18 -6.93 -6.47
C ILE A 12 -0.66 -7.08 -6.37
N LYS A 13 -0.16 -8.25 -5.97
CA LYS A 13 1.27 -8.54 -5.94
C LYS A 13 1.89 -8.41 -7.34
N GLU A 14 1.27 -9.00 -8.36
CA GLU A 14 1.69 -8.88 -9.77
C GLU A 14 1.73 -7.42 -10.21
N PHE A 15 0.71 -6.64 -9.87
CA PHE A 15 0.68 -5.20 -10.11
C PHE A 15 1.85 -4.47 -9.41
N ILE A 16 2.12 -4.73 -8.13
CA ILE A 16 3.23 -4.11 -7.41
C ILE A 16 4.59 -4.49 -8.03
N GLN A 17 4.72 -5.71 -8.55
CA GLN A 17 5.93 -6.16 -9.23
C GLN A 17 6.24 -5.38 -10.52
N THR A 18 5.27 -4.62 -11.05
CA THR A 18 5.49 -3.73 -12.20
C THR A 18 6.27 -2.46 -11.88
N PHE A 19 6.41 -2.11 -10.59
CA PHE A 19 7.07 -0.89 -10.13
C PHE A 19 8.59 -1.00 -10.25
N CYS A 20 9.27 0.14 -10.41
CA CYS A 20 10.72 0.23 -10.49
C CYS A 20 11.39 -0.24 -9.20
N PHE A 21 10.85 0.12 -8.03
CA PHE A 21 11.41 -0.33 -6.75
C PHE A 21 11.38 -1.86 -6.61
N ALA A 22 10.35 -2.51 -7.16
CA ALA A 22 10.13 -3.95 -7.03
C ALA A 22 11.25 -4.80 -7.68
N LYS A 23 12.05 -4.22 -8.58
CA LYS A 23 13.18 -4.91 -9.23
C LYS A 23 14.30 -5.30 -8.26
N ASN A 24 14.39 -4.65 -7.10
CA ASN A 24 15.48 -4.82 -6.16
C ASN A 24 15.06 -5.48 -4.83
N VAL A 25 13.80 -5.92 -4.74
CA VAL A 25 13.21 -6.44 -3.50
C VAL A 25 12.36 -7.69 -3.79
N GLU A 26 12.24 -8.55 -2.80
CA GLU A 26 11.31 -9.68 -2.79
C GLU A 26 9.99 -9.23 -2.18
N ILE A 27 8.91 -9.25 -2.96
CA ILE A 27 7.56 -9.00 -2.44
C ILE A 27 6.96 -10.30 -1.90
N ILE A 28 6.56 -10.31 -0.63
CA ILE A 28 5.94 -11.46 0.05
C ILE A 28 4.52 -11.15 0.51
N MET A 29 3.74 -12.20 0.75
CA MET A 29 2.38 -12.13 1.32
C MET A 29 2.38 -12.93 2.62
N ASP A 30 2.81 -12.30 3.71
CA ASP A 30 2.85 -12.93 5.04
C ASP A 30 1.78 -12.32 5.95
N GLU A 31 0.69 -13.06 6.13
CA GLU A 31 -0.45 -12.66 6.95
C GLU A 31 -0.15 -12.66 8.46
N SER A 32 0.99 -13.21 8.91
CA SER A 32 1.34 -13.23 10.33
C SER A 32 1.49 -11.82 10.92
N ASN A 33 1.92 -10.85 10.09
CA ASN A 33 2.06 -9.44 10.46
C ASN A 33 0.72 -8.72 10.64
N LEU A 34 -0.39 -9.23 10.09
CA LEU A 34 -1.73 -8.64 10.25
C LEU A 34 -2.22 -8.65 11.71
N LYS A 35 -1.57 -9.43 12.58
CA LYS A 35 -2.01 -9.70 13.96
C LYS A 35 -1.14 -9.06 15.03
N THR A 36 -0.09 -8.34 14.64
CA THR A 36 0.92 -7.87 15.57
C THR A 36 1.06 -6.36 15.48
N ASN A 37 0.96 -5.68 16.62
CA ASN A 37 1.39 -4.29 16.79
C ASN A 37 2.93 -4.26 16.69
N VAL A 38 3.48 -4.52 15.49
CA VAL A 38 4.92 -4.55 15.27
C VAL A 38 5.41 -3.10 15.40
N LYS A 39 6.41 -2.90 16.26
CA LYS A 39 7.19 -1.66 16.23
C LYS A 39 7.80 -1.55 14.85
N THR A 40 7.62 -0.42 14.18
CA THR A 40 8.27 -0.11 12.90
C THR A 40 9.76 -0.38 13.03
N HIS A 41 10.23 -1.52 12.52
CA HIS A 41 11.65 -1.65 12.24
C HIS A 41 11.97 -0.54 11.24
N LYS A 42 13.08 0.18 11.46
CA LYS A 42 13.54 1.17 10.49
C LYS A 42 13.95 0.42 9.22
N GLU A 43 12.98 0.13 8.35
CA GLU A 43 13.10 -0.66 7.12
C GLU A 43 13.82 0.10 6.00
N ASN A 44 14.80 0.93 6.35
CA ASN A 44 15.68 1.52 5.36
C ASN A 44 16.55 0.39 4.80
N ASN A 45 16.26 -0.04 3.57
CA ASN A 45 16.94 -1.11 2.81
C ASN A 45 16.49 -2.55 3.10
N CYS A 46 15.21 -2.79 3.40
CA CYS A 46 14.72 -4.17 3.49
C CYS A 46 14.69 -4.83 2.10
N LYS A 47 15.39 -5.96 1.93
CA LYS A 47 15.35 -6.75 0.68
C LYS A 47 14.03 -7.51 0.52
N VAL A 48 13.21 -7.60 1.57
CA VAL A 48 11.95 -8.31 1.59
C VAL A 48 10.87 -7.33 2.03
N ILE A 49 9.81 -7.20 1.26
CA ILE A 49 8.71 -6.28 1.53
C ILE A 49 7.44 -7.09 1.61
N ASN A 50 6.77 -7.00 2.77
CA ASN A 50 5.46 -7.59 2.94
C ASN A 50 4.40 -6.67 2.34
N ILE A 51 3.56 -7.20 1.45
CA ILE A 51 2.43 -6.46 0.85
C ILE A 51 1.48 -5.90 1.91
N TYR A 52 1.43 -6.51 3.09
CA TYR A 52 0.60 -6.07 4.21
C TYR A 52 1.28 -5.04 5.12
N SER A 53 2.36 -4.39 4.66
CA SER A 53 3.06 -3.34 5.41
C SER A 53 2.68 -1.95 4.92
N CYS A 54 2.70 -0.98 5.84
CA CYS A 54 2.50 0.42 5.49
C CYS A 54 3.60 0.91 4.51
N TYR A 55 4.81 0.34 4.63
CA TYR A 55 5.94 0.63 3.76
C TYR A 55 5.71 0.23 2.30
N ALA A 56 5.09 -0.93 2.04
CA ALA A 56 4.75 -1.34 0.68
C ALA A 56 3.80 -0.34 0.00
N ILE A 57 2.79 0.14 0.72
CA ILE A 57 1.82 1.13 0.20
C ILE A 57 2.52 2.47 -0.05
N TRP A 58 3.35 2.93 0.88
CA TRP A 58 4.13 4.16 0.71
C TRP A 58 5.06 4.08 -0.50
N LEU A 59 5.77 2.96 -0.72
CA LEU A 59 6.63 2.78 -1.89
C LEU A 59 5.86 2.89 -3.20
N CYS A 60 4.69 2.25 -3.28
CA CYS A 60 3.83 2.35 -4.46
C CYS A 60 3.41 3.81 -4.71
N MET A 61 2.91 4.50 -3.68
CA MET A 61 2.42 5.86 -3.82
C MET A 61 3.54 6.89 -4.03
N ASN A 62 4.72 6.69 -3.44
CA ASN A 62 5.90 7.51 -3.67
C ASN A 62 6.41 7.38 -5.11
N GLU A 63 6.36 6.18 -5.70
CA GLU A 63 6.72 6.02 -7.10
C GLU A 63 5.66 6.62 -8.05
N ILE A 64 4.36 6.54 -7.71
CA ILE A 64 3.29 7.17 -8.50
C ILE A 64 3.35 8.70 -8.42
N TYR A 65 3.54 9.26 -7.22
CA TYR A 65 3.47 10.69 -6.98
C TYR A 65 4.39 11.11 -5.81
N PRO A 66 5.70 11.24 -6.06
CA PRO A 66 6.71 11.43 -4.99
C PRO A 66 6.55 12.74 -4.22
N SER A 67 6.03 13.79 -4.87
CA SER A 67 5.83 15.10 -4.23
C SER A 67 4.70 15.13 -3.19
N TRP A 68 3.75 14.19 -3.27
CA TRP A 68 2.64 14.08 -2.32
C TRP A 68 2.95 13.03 -1.25
N PHE A 69 3.60 11.94 -1.65
CA PHE A 69 3.99 10.85 -0.75
C PHE A 69 5.49 10.89 -0.46
N ASP A 70 5.97 11.99 0.11
CA ASP A 70 7.39 12.21 0.34
C ASP A 70 7.92 11.55 1.64
N ILE A 71 9.17 11.87 2.00
CA ILE A 71 9.86 11.32 3.16
C ILE A 71 9.21 11.70 4.51
N SER A 72 8.45 12.79 4.56
CA SER A 72 7.81 13.28 5.80
C SER A 72 6.71 12.34 6.29
N ILE A 73 6.10 11.58 5.38
CA ILE A 73 5.08 10.56 5.69
C ILE A 73 5.61 9.14 5.53
N HIS A 74 6.92 8.96 5.37
CA HIS A 74 7.50 7.62 5.30
C HIS A 74 7.22 6.87 6.61
N PRO A 75 6.85 5.56 6.58
CA PRO A 75 6.53 4.79 7.79
C PRO A 75 7.61 4.76 8.89
N ALA A 76 8.88 5.03 8.57
CA ALA A 76 9.97 5.09 9.53
C ALA A 76 9.96 6.37 10.39
N GLN A 77 9.11 7.35 10.06
CA GLN A 77 8.90 8.56 10.86
C GLN A 77 7.96 8.33 12.06
N PHE A 78 7.26 7.19 12.11
CA PHE A 78 6.24 6.90 13.12
C PHE A 78 6.71 5.87 14.13
N GLU A 79 6.25 6.00 15.37
CA GLU A 79 6.59 5.09 16.47
C GLU A 79 5.93 3.71 16.32
N THR A 80 4.74 3.67 15.73
CA THR A 80 3.99 2.44 15.49
C THR A 80 3.53 2.33 14.04
N GLU A 81 3.31 1.09 13.59
CA GLU A 81 2.76 0.85 12.25
C GLU A 81 1.32 1.36 12.12
N ILE A 82 0.54 1.36 13.22
CA ILE A 82 -0.82 1.92 13.25
C ILE A 82 -0.79 3.42 12.97
N ASP A 83 0.12 4.18 13.59
CA ASP A 83 0.23 5.63 13.36
C ASP A 83 0.63 5.92 11.90
N ALA A 84 1.54 5.10 11.35
CA ALA A 84 1.94 5.20 9.95
C ALA A 84 0.74 4.93 9.02
N TYR A 85 -0.05 3.88 9.28
CA TYR A 85 -1.25 3.58 8.51
C TYR A 85 -2.28 4.71 8.58
N GLU A 86 -2.54 5.23 9.78
CA GLU A 86 -3.49 6.32 9.96
C GLU A 86 -3.09 7.54 9.13
N CYS A 87 -1.81 7.92 9.16
CA CYS A 87 -1.28 9.02 8.36
C CYS A 87 -1.40 8.73 6.86
N LEU A 88 -0.92 7.57 6.41
CA LEU A 88 -0.90 7.23 4.99
C LEU A 88 -2.30 7.15 4.39
N LEU A 89 -3.27 6.60 5.13
CA LEU A 89 -4.68 6.53 4.69
C LEU A 89 -5.33 7.92 4.60
N LYS A 90 -5.00 8.83 5.51
CA LYS A 90 -5.44 10.24 5.43
C LYS A 90 -4.88 10.92 4.17
N TYR A 91 -3.59 10.76 3.91
CA TYR A 91 -2.94 11.29 2.70
C TYR A 91 -3.50 10.69 1.41
N LEU A 92 -3.76 9.39 1.40
CA LEU A 92 -4.40 8.70 0.27
C LEU A 92 -5.82 9.20 0.03
N ASN A 93 -6.59 9.41 1.10
CA ASN A 93 -7.92 9.98 1.01
C ASN A 93 -7.91 11.42 0.45
N GLU A 94 -6.96 12.24 0.90
CA GLU A 94 -6.78 13.61 0.41
C GLU A 94 -6.30 13.66 -1.04
N TYR A 95 -5.38 12.76 -1.43
CA TYR A 95 -4.95 12.61 -2.82
C TYR A 95 -6.12 12.34 -3.76
N HIS A 96 -7.08 11.51 -3.32
CA HIS A 96 -8.32 11.22 -4.05
C HIS A 96 -9.41 12.27 -3.85
N GLU A 97 -9.09 13.46 -3.34
CA GLU A 97 -10.02 14.55 -3.07
C GLU A 97 -11.24 14.12 -2.23
N LYS A 98 -11.04 13.16 -1.31
CA LYS A 98 -12.08 12.56 -0.45
C LYS A 98 -13.19 11.81 -1.21
N LYS A 99 -13.02 11.53 -2.50
CA LYS A 99 -13.99 10.79 -3.32
C LYS A 99 -14.34 9.41 -2.76
N TYR A 100 -13.40 8.79 -2.04
CA TYR A 100 -13.53 7.45 -1.46
C TYR A 100 -13.52 7.46 0.08
N GLU A 101 -13.90 8.59 0.70
CA GLU A 101 -13.84 8.80 2.16
C GLU A 101 -14.58 7.73 2.97
N LYS A 102 -15.66 7.15 2.41
CA LYS A 102 -16.38 6.06 3.07
C LYS A 102 -15.51 4.82 3.28
N ILE A 103 -14.72 4.44 2.26
CA ILE A 103 -13.84 3.27 2.31
C ILE A 103 -12.70 3.54 3.30
N THR A 104 -12.05 4.69 3.18
CA THR A 104 -10.92 5.05 4.07
C THR A 104 -11.36 5.16 5.53
N LYS A 105 -12.53 5.73 5.84
CA LYS A 105 -13.09 5.73 7.20
C LYS A 105 -13.31 4.32 7.74
N GLN A 106 -13.89 3.42 6.95
CA GLN A 106 -14.13 2.04 7.37
C GLN A 106 -12.83 1.29 7.71
N ILE A 107 -11.75 1.57 6.98
CA ILE A 107 -10.42 1.00 7.25
C ILE A 107 -9.83 1.62 8.51
N LEU A 108 -9.92 2.95 8.66
CA LEU A 108 -9.44 3.69 9.83
C LEU A 108 -10.09 3.18 11.14
N ASP A 109 -11.39 2.89 11.11
CA ASP A 109 -12.13 2.34 12.26
C ASP A 109 -11.66 0.94 12.68
N LYS A 110 -10.89 0.24 11.81
CA LYS A 110 -10.44 -1.15 11.99
C LYS A 110 -8.92 -1.30 12.02
N LEU A 111 -8.15 -0.23 12.18
CA LEU A 111 -6.68 -0.27 12.08
C LEU A 111 -6.00 -1.32 12.97
N SER A 112 -6.59 -1.63 14.14
CA SER A 112 -6.05 -2.63 15.06
C SER A 112 -6.31 -4.09 14.64
N ALA A 113 -7.09 -4.31 13.59
CA ALA A 113 -7.53 -5.63 13.14
C ALA A 113 -7.79 -5.67 11.63
N LEU A 114 -6.85 -5.15 10.83
CA LEU A 114 -6.95 -5.17 9.37
C LEU A 114 -6.94 -6.61 8.84
N THR A 115 -7.84 -6.90 7.91
CA THR A 115 -7.90 -8.19 7.21
C THR A 115 -7.48 -8.01 5.76
N ILE A 116 -7.37 -9.13 5.02
CA ILE A 116 -7.07 -9.10 3.58
C ILE A 116 -8.01 -8.18 2.81
N ASN A 117 -9.29 -8.10 3.19
CA ASN A 117 -10.26 -7.25 2.50
C ASN A 117 -9.91 -5.77 2.61
N GLU A 118 -9.53 -5.30 3.80
CA GLU A 118 -9.09 -3.91 3.96
C GLU A 118 -7.83 -3.63 3.12
N PHE A 119 -6.91 -4.59 2.98
CA PHE A 119 -5.76 -4.42 2.08
C PHE A 119 -6.14 -4.41 0.60
N ILE A 120 -7.11 -5.22 0.18
CA ILE A 120 -7.66 -5.15 -1.19
C ILE A 120 -8.24 -3.75 -1.45
N ASP A 121 -8.99 -3.20 -0.49
CA ASP A 121 -9.55 -1.85 -0.60
C ASP A 121 -8.44 -0.78 -0.68
N ILE A 122 -7.42 -0.86 0.17
CA ILE A 122 -6.26 0.06 0.13
C ILE A 122 -5.57 0.00 -1.23
N TYR A 123 -5.22 -1.19 -1.70
CA TYR A 123 -4.53 -1.34 -2.97
C TYR A 123 -5.41 -1.00 -4.18
N SER A 124 -6.73 -1.14 -4.06
CA SER A 124 -7.64 -0.63 -5.09
C SER A 124 -7.52 0.89 -5.25
N LEU A 125 -7.36 1.63 -4.14
CA LEU A 125 -7.10 3.07 -4.18
C LEU A 125 -5.71 3.40 -4.76
N VAL A 126 -4.69 2.58 -4.49
CA VAL A 126 -3.35 2.72 -5.08
C VAL A 126 -3.39 2.49 -6.60
N ILE A 127 -4.06 1.42 -7.04
CA ILE A 127 -4.23 1.11 -8.47
C ILE A 127 -4.97 2.25 -9.17
N LEU A 128 -6.05 2.77 -8.56
CA LEU A 128 -6.76 3.93 -9.11
C LEU A 128 -5.84 5.15 -9.25
N ALA A 129 -4.99 5.42 -8.27
CA ALA A 129 -4.00 6.50 -8.34
C ALA A 129 -3.01 6.30 -9.50
N ALA A 130 -2.50 5.07 -9.68
CA ALA A 130 -1.59 4.75 -10.78
C ALA A 130 -2.26 4.97 -12.16
N LEU A 131 -3.53 4.62 -12.29
CA LEU A 131 -4.28 4.74 -13.55
C LEU A 131 -4.66 6.18 -13.93
N VAL A 132 -4.69 7.10 -12.96
CA VAL A 132 -4.97 8.52 -13.20
C VAL A 132 -3.72 9.40 -13.18
N SER A 133 -2.55 8.82 -12.86
CA SER A 133 -1.27 9.53 -12.86
C SER A 133 -0.84 9.99 -14.26
N ASP A 134 0.07 10.96 -14.32
CA ASP A 134 0.66 11.43 -15.59
C ASP A 134 1.39 10.29 -16.32
N ASP A 135 1.95 9.34 -15.57
CA ASP A 135 2.62 8.13 -16.06
C ASP A 135 1.66 6.93 -16.25
N LYS A 136 0.34 7.15 -16.27
CA LYS A 136 -0.66 6.07 -16.39
C LYS A 136 -0.38 5.09 -17.53
N GLN A 137 0.16 5.57 -18.65
CA GLN A 137 0.40 4.74 -19.83
C GLN A 137 1.55 3.73 -19.58
N LYS A 138 2.54 4.09 -18.75
CA LYS A 138 3.58 3.19 -18.27
C LYS A 138 2.99 2.11 -17.36
N HIS A 139 2.15 2.49 -16.40
CA HIS A 139 1.51 1.54 -15.48
C HIS A 139 0.57 0.58 -16.23
N ILE A 140 -0.25 1.08 -17.16
CA ILE A 140 -1.14 0.26 -18.00
C ILE A 140 -0.34 -0.73 -18.85
N ASN A 141 0.73 -0.28 -19.49
CA ASN A 141 1.56 -1.16 -20.32
C ASN A 141 2.19 -2.28 -19.49
N ASN A 142 2.66 -1.99 -18.28
CA ASN A 142 3.25 -3.01 -17.42
C ASN A 142 2.21 -4.01 -16.88
N ILE A 143 0.93 -3.63 -16.77
CA ILE A 143 -0.16 -4.56 -16.39
C ILE A 143 -0.52 -5.48 -17.56
N LEU A 144 -0.41 -4.99 -18.80
CA LEU A 144 -0.84 -5.71 -20.02
C LEU A 144 0.27 -6.55 -20.69
N SER A 145 1.51 -6.49 -20.19
CA SER A 145 2.66 -7.22 -20.75
C SER A 145 2.92 -8.54 -20.04
#